data_AF-A0A2T4N525-F1
#
_entry.id   AF-A0A2T4N525-F1
#
_cell.length_a   1.000
_cell.length_b   1.000
_cell.length_c   1.000
_cell.angle_alpha   90.00
_cell.angle_beta   90.00
_cell.angle_gamma   90.00
#
_symmetry.space_group_name_H-M   'P 1'
#
loop_
_entity.id
_entity.type
_entity.pdbx_description
1 polymer ?
#
loop_
_entity_poly.entity_id
_entity_poly.type
_entity_poly.pdbx_seq_one_letter_code
_entity_poly.pdbx_strand_id
1 'polypeptide(L)'
;MDGNNRFSPQERALLLGVKGVGPSVIGRLEQLGYHTLAGLAGLAEADTTHIVQMVASMLGSTCWQNSPQARSAIDGAIALARAHLVADAAKGVNG
;
A
#
# COMPACT_ATOMS: atom_id res chain seq x y z
N MET A 1 21.24 6.85 -10.61
CA MET A 1 21.05 5.41 -10.35
C MET A 1 19.71 5.30 -9.64
N ASP A 2 18.66 5.29 -10.44
CA ASP A 2 17.33 5.72 -10.04
C ASP A 2 16.45 4.47 -10.02
N GLY A 3 16.56 3.66 -8.95
CA GLY A 3 16.19 2.25 -9.02
C GLY A 3 14.94 1.80 -8.26
N ASN A 4 14.77 2.20 -7.00
CA ASN A 4 13.95 1.41 -6.06
C ASN A 4 12.86 2.22 -5.34
N ASN A 5 12.23 3.17 -6.02
CA ASN A 5 11.24 4.08 -5.42
C ASN A 5 9.78 3.71 -5.74
N ARG A 6 9.52 2.46 -6.14
CA ARG A 6 8.24 1.97 -6.68
C ARG A 6 8.06 0.49 -6.39
N PHE A 7 6.80 0.05 -6.35
CA PHE A 7 6.48 -1.37 -6.10
C PHE A 7 7.03 -2.26 -7.22
N SER A 8 7.53 -3.44 -6.84
CA SER A 8 7.98 -4.43 -7.82
C SER A 8 6.81 -4.86 -8.71
N PRO A 9 7.04 -5.25 -9.98
CA PRO A 9 5.98 -5.69 -10.87
C PRO A 9 5.14 -6.85 -10.31
N GLN A 10 5.75 -7.71 -9.49
CA GLN A 10 5.05 -8.76 -8.74
C GLN A 10 4.11 -8.18 -7.68
N GLU A 11 4.62 -7.36 -6.77
CA GLU A 11 3.84 -6.70 -5.71
C GLU A 11 2.70 -5.85 -6.29
N ARG A 12 2.98 -5.15 -7.39
CA ARG A 12 2.01 -4.33 -8.12
C ARG A 12 0.90 -5.20 -8.73
N ALA A 13 1.22 -6.36 -9.29
CA ALA A 13 0.23 -7.30 -9.81
C ALA A 13 -0.66 -7.85 -8.68
N LEU A 14 -0.07 -8.13 -7.52
CA LEU A 14 -0.80 -8.59 -6.35
C LEU A 14 -1.75 -7.51 -5.83
N LEU A 15 -1.28 -6.27 -5.72
CA LEU A 15 -2.09 -5.10 -5.34
C LEU A 15 -3.23 -4.90 -6.33
N LEU A 16 -2.98 -4.97 -7.65
CA LEU A 16 -4.03 -4.88 -8.67
C LEU A 16 -5.05 -6.02 -8.61
N GLY A 17 -4.70 -7.16 -8.01
CA GLY A 17 -5.62 -8.27 -7.75
C GLY A 17 -6.59 -8.01 -6.58
N VAL A 18 -6.30 -7.02 -5.73
CA VAL A 18 -7.15 -6.66 -4.59
C VAL A 18 -8.35 -5.85 -5.08
N LYS A 19 -9.55 -6.31 -4.69
CA LYS A 19 -10.80 -5.64 -5.04
C LYS A 19 -10.84 -4.22 -4.48
N GLY A 20 -10.81 -3.23 -5.36
CA GLY A 20 -10.82 -1.80 -5.02
C GLY A 20 -9.47 -1.11 -5.13
N VAL A 21 -8.36 -1.86 -5.21
CA VAL A 21 -7.02 -1.30 -5.42
C VAL A 21 -6.77 -1.15 -6.91
N GLY A 22 -6.92 0.08 -7.39
CA GLY A 22 -6.60 0.44 -8.77
C GLY A 22 -5.14 0.89 -8.94
N PRO A 23 -4.68 1.03 -10.20
CA PRO A 23 -3.35 1.59 -10.50
C PRO A 23 -3.17 3.00 -9.91
N SER A 24 -4.25 3.76 -9.75
CA SER A 24 -4.23 5.07 -9.09
C SER A 24 -3.89 4.96 -7.59
N VAL A 25 -4.37 3.92 -6.89
CA VAL A 25 -4.06 3.72 -5.46
C VAL A 25 -2.58 3.41 -5.29
N ILE A 26 -2.05 2.54 -6.14
CA ILE A 26 -0.63 2.17 -6.15
C ILE A 26 0.24 3.41 -6.40
N GLY A 27 -0.09 4.21 -7.43
CA GLY A 27 0.65 5.43 -7.73
C GLY A 27 0.63 6.45 -6.59
N ARG A 28 -0.46 6.53 -5.80
CA ARG A 28 -0.54 7.40 -4.61
C ARG A 28 0.33 6.90 -3.48
N LEU A 29 0.34 5.59 -3.24
CA LEU A 29 1.20 4.96 -2.24
C LEU A 29 2.68 5.20 -2.60
N GLU A 30 3.04 5.06 -3.88
CA GLU A 30 4.39 5.36 -4.37
C GLU A 30 4.76 6.84 -4.17
N GLN A 31 3.83 7.77 -4.41
CA GLN A 31 4.05 9.20 -4.15
C GLN A 31 4.24 9.52 -2.67
N LEU A 32 3.63 8.75 -1.77
CA LEU A 32 3.75 8.91 -0.33
C LEU A 32 5.05 8.36 0.26
N GLY A 33 5.85 7.62 -0.52
CA GLY A 33 7.05 6.94 0.01
C GLY A 33 6.87 5.45 0.24
N TYR A 34 5.69 4.88 -0.05
CA TYR A 34 5.47 3.44 0.06
C TYR A 34 5.96 2.76 -1.21
N HIS A 35 7.11 2.11 -1.11
CA HIS A 35 7.77 1.48 -2.25
C HIS A 35 7.79 -0.05 -2.14
N THR A 36 7.43 -0.57 -0.96
CA THR A 36 7.41 -1.99 -0.66
C THR A 36 6.18 -2.34 0.15
N LEU A 37 5.67 -3.56 -0.02
CA LEU A 37 4.58 -4.09 0.82
C LEU A 37 5.01 -4.13 2.30
N ALA A 38 6.30 -4.37 2.57
CA ALA A 38 6.84 -4.39 3.91
C ALA A 38 6.71 -3.04 4.65
N GLY A 39 7.15 -1.95 4.00
CA GLY A 39 7.02 -0.60 4.57
C GLY A 39 5.56 -0.18 4.69
N LEU A 40 4.74 -0.58 3.72
CA LEU A 40 3.30 -0.33 3.77
C LEU A 40 2.66 -1.05 4.96
N ALA A 41 2.85 -2.36 5.12
CA ALA A 41 2.25 -3.12 6.22
C ALA A 41 2.76 -2.68 7.59
N GLY A 42 4.06 -2.35 7.74
CA GLY A 42 4.61 -1.88 9.01
C GLY A 42 4.02 -0.54 9.48
N LEU A 43 3.76 0.39 8.55
CA LEU A 43 3.14 1.69 8.86
C LEU A 43 1.62 1.61 8.93
N ALA A 44 1.01 0.71 8.16
CA ALA A 44 -0.42 0.61 8.03
C ALA A 44 -1.10 -0.24 9.12
N GLU A 45 -0.35 -1.10 9.81
CA GLU A 45 -0.88 -1.90 10.92
C GLU A 45 -1.35 -1.02 12.08
N ALA A 46 -0.75 0.17 12.23
CA ALA A 46 -1.18 1.14 13.23
C ALA A 46 -2.43 1.91 12.77
N ASP A 47 -2.47 2.39 11.52
CA ASP A 47 -3.53 3.31 11.10
C ASP A 47 -3.81 3.33 9.57
N THR A 48 -4.70 2.45 9.11
CA THR A 48 -5.36 2.58 7.78
C THR A 48 -5.88 4.00 7.55
N THR A 49 -6.49 4.60 8.59
CA THR A 49 -7.05 5.95 8.54
C THR A 49 -5.98 7.00 8.31
N HIS A 50 -4.79 6.84 8.89
CA HIS A 50 -3.67 7.76 8.74
C HIS A 50 -3.16 7.77 7.29
N ILE A 51 -3.06 6.61 6.65
CA ILE A 51 -2.67 6.53 5.23
C ILE A 51 -3.68 7.28 4.35
N VAL A 52 -4.96 7.03 4.57
CA VAL A 52 -6.01 7.69 3.79
C VAL A 52 -6.02 9.20 4.04
N GLN A 53 -5.75 9.64 5.28
CA GLN A 53 -5.58 11.04 5.64
C GLN A 53 -4.34 11.67 4.99
N MET A 54 -3.21 10.98 4.95
CA MET A 54 -2.01 11.45 4.25
C MET A 54 -2.26 11.63 2.75
N VAL A 55 -2.93 10.66 2.11
CA VAL A 55 -3.33 10.79 0.70
C VAL A 55 -4.28 11.97 0.51
N ALA A 56 -5.26 12.15 1.42
CA ALA A 56 -6.21 13.25 1.37
C ALA A 56 -5.53 14.62 1.53
N SER A 57 -4.61 14.75 2.49
CA SER A 57 -3.82 15.96 2.72
C SER A 57 -2.90 16.28 1.54
N MET A 58 -2.24 15.27 0.96
CA MET A 58 -1.43 15.42 -0.26
C MET A 58 -2.27 15.88 -1.45
N LEU A 59 -3.49 15.37 -1.58
CA LEU A 59 -4.43 15.73 -2.65
C LEU A 59 -5.19 17.04 -2.40
N GLY A 60 -5.08 17.62 -1.20
CA GLY A 60 -5.94 18.72 -0.76
C GLY A 60 -7.43 18.38 -0.81
N SER A 61 -7.78 17.10 -0.71
CA SER A 61 -9.15 16.61 -0.96
C SER A 61 -9.54 15.53 0.04
N THR A 62 -10.72 15.63 0.64
CA THR A 62 -11.23 14.64 1.61
C THR A 62 -11.94 13.44 0.96
N CYS A 63 -12.02 13.40 -0.38
CA CYS A 63 -12.69 12.33 -1.12
C CYS A 63 -12.13 10.94 -0.82
N TRP A 64 -10.85 10.83 -0.44
CA TRP A 64 -10.26 9.56 -0.04
C TRP A 64 -10.67 9.15 1.39
N GLN A 65 -10.63 10.05 2.37
CA GLN A 65 -10.99 9.71 3.76
C GLN A 65 -12.47 9.46 3.98
N ASN A 66 -13.33 10.12 3.18
CA ASN A 66 -14.79 10.01 3.26
C ASN A 66 -15.35 8.93 2.33
N SER A 67 -14.55 8.41 1.38
CA SER A 67 -15.00 7.37 0.47
C SER A 67 -14.82 5.98 1.10
N PRO A 68 -15.89 5.19 1.25
CA PRO A 68 -15.78 3.81 1.71
C PRO A 68 -14.97 2.95 0.74
N GLN A 69 -14.98 3.27 -0.56
CA GLN A 69 -14.18 2.54 -1.55
C GLN A 69 -12.68 2.76 -1.37
N ALA A 70 -12.25 3.98 -1.06
CA ALA A 70 -10.84 4.28 -0.81
C ALA A 70 -10.35 3.60 0.48
N ARG A 71 -11.16 3.60 1.53
CA ARG A 71 -10.87 2.83 2.76
C ARG A 71 -10.75 1.34 2.49
N SER A 72 -11.72 0.74 1.80
CA SER A 72 -11.67 -0.69 1.46
C SER A 72 -10.48 -1.03 0.55
N ALA A 73 -10.10 -0.14 -0.37
CA ALA A 73 -8.91 -0.33 -1.19
C ALA A 73 -7.64 -0.37 -0.35
N ILE A 74 -7.46 0.62 0.54
CA ILE A 74 -6.28 0.67 1.41
C ILE A 74 -6.28 -0.51 2.39
N ASP A 75 -7.41 -0.83 2.99
CA ASP A 75 -7.53 -2.01 3.86
C ASP A 75 -7.14 -3.31 3.15
N GLY A 76 -7.62 -3.52 1.93
CA GLY A 76 -7.24 -4.68 1.13
C GLY A 76 -5.76 -4.69 0.75
N ALA A 77 -5.19 -3.52 0.41
CA ALA A 77 -3.74 -3.39 0.15
C ALA A 77 -2.91 -3.74 1.39
N ILE A 78 -3.36 -3.34 2.58
CA ILE A 78 -2.71 -3.64 3.86
C ILE A 78 -2.82 -5.13 4.17
N ALA A 79 -4.00 -5.72 4.03
CA ALA A 79 -4.22 -7.14 4.27
C ALA A 79 -3.29 -7.99 3.37
N LEU A 80 -3.21 -7.65 2.08
CA LEU A 80 -2.25 -8.26 1.15
C LEU A 80 -0.81 -8.04 1.61
N ALA A 81 -0.45 -6.81 1.95
CA ALA A 81 0.91 -6.46 2.37
C ALA A 81 1.35 -7.23 3.64
N ARG A 82 0.43 -7.45 4.59
CA ARG A 82 0.66 -8.27 5.79
C ARG A 82 0.86 -9.74 5.45
N ALA A 83 0.02 -10.30 4.58
CA ALA A 83 0.20 -11.67 4.09
C ALA A 83 1.56 -11.85 3.38
N HIS A 84 1.98 -10.83 2.61
CA HIS A 84 3.29 -10.78 1.99
C HIS A 84 4.43 -10.64 2.99
N LEU A 85 4.30 -9.82 4.04
CA LEU A 85 5.30 -9.69 5.09
C LEU A 85 5.55 -11.01 5.80
N VAL A 86 4.48 -11.73 6.15
CA VAL A 86 4.60 -13.05 6.80
C VAL A 86 5.25 -14.06 5.85
N ALA A 87 4.89 -14.04 4.56
CA ALA A 87 5.50 -14.89 3.55
C ALA A 87 6.97 -14.53 3.26
N ASP A 88 7.32 -13.25 3.29
CA ASP A 88 8.68 -12.74 3.10
C ASP A 88 9.57 -13.04 4.31
N ALA A 89 9.06 -12.85 5.53
CA ALA A 89 9.73 -13.26 6.76
C ALA A 89 10.01 -14.77 6.77
N ALA A 90 9.08 -15.58 6.24
CA ALA A 90 9.29 -17.02 6.07
C ALA A 90 10.33 -17.35 4.98
N LYS A 91 10.57 -16.44 4.03
CA LYS A 91 11.53 -16.61 2.93
C LYS A 91 12.94 -16.08 3.28
N GLY A 92 13.05 -15.16 4.25
CA GLY A 92 14.29 -14.55 4.71
C GLY A 92 15.17 -15.39 5.65
N VAL A 93 14.71 -16.56 6.11
CA VAL A 93 15.49 -17.50 6.94
C VAL A 93 16.33 -18.47 6.08
N ASN A 94 17.01 -17.98 5.04
CA ASN A 94 18.03 -18.77 4.32
C ASN A 94 19.02 -17.81 3.63
N GLY A 95 19.94 -17.24 4.42
CA GLY A 95 21.05 -16.43 3.93
C GLY A 95 22.15 -16.35 4.98
#